data_AF-A0A7C3KMP5-F1
#
_entry.id   AF-A0A7C3KMP5-F1
#
_cell.length_a   1.000
_cell.length_b   1.000
_cell.length_c   1.000
_cell.angle_alpha   90.00
_cell.angle_beta   90.00
_cell.angle_gamma   90.00
#
_symmetry.space_group_name_H-M   'P 1'
#
loop_
_entity.id
_entity.type
_entity.pdbx_description
1 polymer ?
#
loop_
_entity_poly.entity_id
_entity_poly.type
_entity_poly.pdbx_seq_one_letter_code
_entity_poly.pdbx_strand_id
1 'polypeptide(L)'
;MPASLVQTESILAIDVGAAVTRAVLFDVVEGVYRFVAAGQAPTTAEAPFRDIGIGVREAITALQNVIGARFLTPDNNLISPAQADGSGVDAVVATISAGPAVKTVVVGLLSEVSVQSARRLAETTYSRVVETLDLSDHRKPEQQLDSIVRSRPDLVLLAGGTDGGASRSIQKMLDAVGLACYLMPMEKRPMILYAGNQKLAGEVQELLGGHAGKLQISPNIRPSLETEDLAPASHELASLVMRLRERQIRGVDELNTWSAGNILPTAYAQGRMIRFLSKLYESTRGLLSVNIGASATTVAAGFAGDLTLGVYPQFGLGESLTGLLQHTDLDGILRWLQLDIAPNTVREYLFQKSFYPSSIPATRDEHAIMQAIARQALYLAVRSAQRNFPANGHSVRTELMPPLDLILAGGGAVSEGASLGQSLLLLLDAIQPVGITPLLLDQNNLLPSLGVAATRNSFLPVQVIESGAFIGLGTVISVSATAEYGEQVLRVKLAYGDGTEARADVKFGGLELLPLPSGQTAKLSLQPLRRADAGLGPGRSGSVTVTGGAMGVVIDARGRPLYLPADPVRRRELMKKWHHTVGG
;
A
#
# COMPACT_ATOMS: atom_id res chain seq x y z
N MET A 1 -24.53 -6.57 -37.92
CA MET A 1 -23.92 -7.01 -36.65
C MET A 1 -22.76 -6.09 -36.37
N PRO A 2 -22.87 -5.10 -35.46
CA PRO A 2 -21.70 -4.33 -35.08
C PRO A 2 -20.74 -5.29 -34.37
N ALA A 3 -19.52 -5.40 -34.87
CA ALA A 3 -18.47 -6.18 -34.21
C ALA A 3 -18.20 -5.56 -32.84
N SER A 4 -18.36 -6.36 -31.78
CA SER A 4 -17.89 -6.00 -30.44
C SER A 4 -16.39 -5.74 -30.51
N LEU A 5 -15.98 -4.48 -30.31
CA LEU A 5 -14.59 -4.03 -30.33
C LEU A 5 -13.83 -4.39 -29.03
N VAL A 6 -14.43 -5.15 -28.13
CA VAL A 6 -13.74 -5.70 -26.96
C VAL A 6 -13.30 -7.11 -27.34
N GLN A 7 -11.99 -7.32 -27.52
CA GLN A 7 -11.42 -8.66 -27.39
C GLN A 7 -11.86 -9.20 -26.03
N THR A 8 -12.76 -10.17 -26.04
CA THR A 8 -13.23 -10.91 -24.86
C THR A 8 -12.09 -11.80 -24.40
N GLU A 9 -11.25 -11.26 -23.51
CA GLU A 9 -10.08 -11.95 -22.97
C GLU A 9 -10.32 -12.20 -21.47
N SER A 10 -10.45 -13.46 -21.09
CA SER A 10 -10.51 -13.84 -19.67
C SER A 10 -9.12 -13.70 -19.04
N ILE A 11 -9.03 -13.02 -17.88
CA ILE A 11 -7.75 -12.76 -17.21
C ILE A 11 -7.74 -13.38 -15.81
N LEU A 12 -6.79 -14.29 -15.59
CA LEU A 12 -6.46 -14.83 -14.28
C LEU A 12 -5.34 -13.99 -13.64
N ALA A 13 -5.68 -13.27 -12.58
CA ALA A 13 -4.70 -12.53 -11.79
C ALA A 13 -4.27 -13.34 -10.56
N ILE A 14 -2.97 -13.54 -10.38
CA ILE A 14 -2.38 -14.25 -9.24
C ILE A 14 -1.63 -13.25 -8.35
N ASP A 15 -2.04 -13.10 -7.09
CA ASP A 15 -1.33 -12.31 -6.07
C ASP A 15 -0.66 -13.26 -5.06
N VAL A 16 0.67 -13.27 -5.05
CA VAL A 16 1.46 -14.06 -4.11
C VAL A 16 1.89 -13.17 -2.94
N GLY A 17 1.04 -13.10 -1.92
CA GLY A 17 1.31 -12.43 -0.65
C GLY A 17 2.32 -13.19 0.22
N ALA A 18 2.76 -12.63 1.36
CA ALA A 18 3.63 -13.40 2.27
C ALA A 18 2.89 -14.48 3.09
N ALA A 19 1.58 -14.35 3.29
CA ALA A 19 0.79 -15.30 4.07
C ALA A 19 -0.29 -16.00 3.25
N VAL A 20 -0.87 -15.29 2.26
CA VAL A 20 -1.99 -15.76 1.45
C VAL A 20 -1.69 -15.52 -0.03
N THR A 21 -1.87 -16.56 -0.84
CA THR A 21 -1.86 -16.50 -2.30
C THR A 21 -3.30 -16.45 -2.78
N ARG A 22 -3.62 -15.52 -3.69
CA ARG A 22 -4.96 -15.34 -4.26
C ARG A 22 -4.95 -15.52 -5.77
N ALA A 23 -5.97 -16.18 -6.29
CA ALA A 23 -6.28 -16.29 -7.71
C ALA A 23 -7.61 -15.59 -7.99
N VAL A 24 -7.62 -14.62 -8.89
CA VAL A 24 -8.77 -13.78 -9.19
C VAL A 24 -9.10 -13.89 -10.68
N LEU A 25 -10.36 -14.12 -11.01
CA LEU A 25 -10.83 -14.13 -12.39
C LEU A 25 -11.52 -12.80 -12.74
N PHE A 26 -11.03 -12.16 -13.79
CA PHE A 26 -11.72 -11.08 -14.48
C PHE A 26 -12.21 -11.60 -15.84
N ASP A 27 -13.47 -11.33 -16.15
CA ASP A 27 -14.07 -11.75 -17.42
C ASP A 27 -15.13 -10.75 -17.89
N VAL A 28 -15.51 -10.82 -19.16
CA VAL A 28 -16.53 -9.98 -19.76
C VAL A 28 -17.91 -10.57 -19.49
N VAL A 29 -18.69 -9.90 -18.65
CA VAL A 29 -20.07 -10.25 -18.33
C VAL A 29 -20.98 -9.15 -18.87
N GLU A 30 -21.94 -9.54 -19.73
CA GLU A 30 -22.87 -8.59 -20.38
C GLU A 30 -22.15 -7.46 -21.15
N GLY A 31 -20.99 -7.76 -21.74
CA GLY A 31 -20.21 -6.82 -22.55
C GLY A 31 -19.26 -5.90 -21.76
N VAL A 32 -19.12 -6.08 -20.44
CA VAL A 32 -18.26 -5.27 -19.57
C VAL A 32 -17.39 -6.18 -18.70
N TYR A 33 -16.13 -5.84 -18.51
CA TYR A 33 -15.25 -6.54 -17.57
C TYR A 33 -15.77 -6.46 -16.14
N ARG A 34 -15.89 -7.60 -15.47
CA ARG A 34 -16.27 -7.72 -14.06
C ARG A 34 -15.27 -8.59 -13.31
N PHE A 35 -15.15 -8.31 -12.01
CA PHE A 35 -14.64 -9.29 -11.06
C PHE A 35 -15.65 -10.44 -10.97
N VAL A 36 -15.23 -11.66 -11.30
CA VAL A 36 -16.11 -12.85 -11.31
C VAL A 36 -16.05 -13.57 -9.98
N ALA A 37 -14.84 -13.97 -9.57
CA ALA A 37 -14.60 -14.71 -8.34
C ALA A 37 -13.13 -14.66 -7.92
N ALA A 38 -12.88 -15.03 -6.66
CA ALA A 38 -11.54 -15.21 -6.11
C ALA A 38 -11.44 -16.56 -5.39
N GLY A 39 -10.28 -17.21 -5.51
CA GLY A 39 -9.84 -18.33 -4.69
C GLY A 39 -8.60 -17.96 -3.91
N GLN A 40 -8.40 -18.59 -2.75
CA GLN A 40 -7.24 -18.31 -1.89
C GLN A 40 -6.67 -19.58 -1.27
N ALA A 41 -5.37 -19.57 -1.02
CA ALA A 41 -4.65 -20.63 -0.32
C ALA A 41 -3.50 -20.02 0.51
N PRO A 42 -3.01 -20.72 1.56
CA PRO A 42 -1.79 -20.31 2.25
C PRO A 42 -0.62 -20.17 1.29
N THR A 43 0.20 -19.14 1.47
CA THR A 43 1.42 -18.98 0.66
C THR A 43 2.48 -20.00 1.08
N THR A 44 3.12 -20.62 0.09
CA THR A 44 4.15 -21.65 0.27
C THR A 44 5.57 -21.16 -0.10
N ALA A 45 5.79 -19.84 -0.08
CA ALA A 45 7.08 -19.20 -0.37
C ALA A 45 8.17 -19.51 0.67
N GLU A 46 7.77 -19.79 1.91
CA GLU A 46 8.66 -20.08 3.03
C GLU A 46 8.68 -21.58 3.38
N ALA A 47 9.44 -21.94 4.42
CA ALA A 47 9.47 -23.31 4.94
C ALA A 47 8.06 -23.81 5.33
N PRO A 48 7.75 -25.11 5.15
CA PRO A 48 8.66 -26.19 4.75
C PRO A 48 8.85 -26.36 3.23
N PHE A 49 8.04 -25.68 2.41
CA PHE A 49 8.00 -25.94 0.97
C PHE A 49 9.01 -25.13 0.16
N ARG A 50 9.13 -23.82 0.46
CA ARG A 50 9.95 -22.86 -0.30
C ARG A 50 9.68 -22.88 -1.81
N ASP A 51 8.42 -23.08 -2.19
CA ASP A 51 7.96 -23.17 -3.56
C ASP A 51 6.55 -22.56 -3.67
N ILE A 52 6.42 -21.41 -4.34
CA ILE A 52 5.12 -20.74 -4.48
C ILE A 52 4.17 -21.47 -5.42
N GLY A 53 4.69 -22.35 -6.29
CA GLY A 53 3.89 -23.06 -7.28
C GLY A 53 2.81 -23.94 -6.66
N ILE A 54 3.02 -24.42 -5.41
CA ILE A 54 2.03 -25.18 -4.64
C ILE A 54 0.86 -24.29 -4.26
N GLY A 55 1.10 -23.21 -3.52
CA GLY A 55 0.05 -22.27 -3.10
C GLY A 55 -0.66 -21.58 -4.27
N VAL A 56 0.04 -21.34 -5.38
CA VAL A 56 -0.60 -20.82 -6.62
C VAL A 56 -1.63 -21.81 -7.16
N ARG A 57 -1.27 -23.10 -7.31
CA ARG A 57 -2.19 -24.13 -7.81
C ARG A 57 -3.34 -24.38 -6.84
N GLU A 58 -3.09 -24.34 -5.54
CA GLU A 58 -4.15 -24.46 -4.53
C GLU A 58 -5.13 -23.27 -4.60
N ALA A 59 -4.63 -22.04 -4.77
CA ALA A 59 -5.49 -20.87 -4.93
C ALA A 59 -6.34 -20.94 -6.21
N ILE A 60 -5.74 -21.40 -7.32
CA ILE A 60 -6.49 -21.65 -8.57
C ILE A 60 -7.52 -22.76 -8.36
N THR A 61 -7.18 -23.83 -7.64
CA THR A 61 -8.12 -24.92 -7.33
C THR A 61 -9.28 -24.43 -6.46
N ALA A 62 -9.01 -23.58 -5.47
CA ALA A 62 -10.05 -22.94 -4.68
C ALA A 62 -10.97 -22.08 -5.55
N LEU A 63 -10.41 -21.34 -6.53
CA LEU A 63 -11.18 -20.58 -7.51
C LEU A 63 -12.06 -21.50 -8.37
N GLN A 64 -11.51 -22.61 -8.91
CA GLN A 64 -12.26 -23.61 -9.69
C GLN A 64 -13.47 -24.14 -8.91
N ASN A 65 -13.32 -24.40 -7.61
CA ASN A 65 -14.39 -24.89 -6.75
C ASN A 65 -15.52 -23.86 -6.58
N VAL A 66 -15.20 -22.56 -6.58
CA VAL A 66 -16.20 -21.48 -6.48
C VAL A 66 -17.01 -21.36 -7.78
N ILE A 67 -16.36 -21.46 -8.94
CA ILE A 67 -17.00 -21.18 -10.23
C ILE A 67 -17.52 -22.43 -10.97
N GLY A 68 -17.04 -23.63 -10.63
CA GLY A 68 -17.39 -24.87 -11.31
C GLY A 68 -16.72 -25.10 -12.67
N ALA A 69 -15.65 -24.38 -13.00
CA ALA A 69 -14.87 -24.51 -14.23
C ALA A 69 -13.44 -24.96 -13.94
N ARG A 70 -12.73 -25.46 -14.97
CA ARG A 70 -11.37 -26.00 -14.85
C ARG A 70 -10.35 -25.06 -15.49
N PHE A 71 -9.28 -24.76 -14.79
CA PHE A 71 -8.14 -23.96 -15.24
C PHE A 71 -6.82 -24.72 -15.20
N LEU A 72 -6.77 -25.86 -14.51
CA LEU A 72 -5.61 -26.74 -14.43
C LEU A 72 -5.92 -28.09 -15.07
N THR A 73 -4.94 -28.66 -15.77
CA THR A 73 -4.96 -30.05 -16.23
C THR A 73 -4.78 -31.01 -15.04
N PRO A 74 -5.04 -32.33 -15.21
CA PRO A 74 -4.73 -33.33 -14.18
C PRO A 74 -3.26 -33.34 -13.72
N ASP A 75 -2.35 -32.90 -14.59
CA ASP A 75 -0.92 -32.77 -14.30
C ASP A 75 -0.54 -31.41 -13.66
N ASN A 76 -1.54 -30.62 -13.25
CA ASN A 76 -1.40 -29.29 -12.66
C ASN A 76 -0.72 -28.24 -13.55
N ASN A 77 -0.91 -28.32 -14.87
CA ASN A 77 -0.51 -27.28 -15.81
C ASN A 77 -1.69 -26.36 -16.12
N LEU A 78 -1.41 -25.08 -16.36
CA LEU A 78 -2.43 -24.12 -16.77
C LEU A 78 -3.03 -24.49 -18.13
N ILE A 79 -4.36 -24.47 -18.22
CA ILE A 79 -5.10 -24.56 -19.48
C ILE A 79 -5.17 -23.15 -20.06
N SER A 80 -4.47 -22.91 -21.18
CA SER A 80 -4.49 -21.66 -21.92
C SER A 80 -4.31 -21.97 -23.42
N PRO A 81 -5.06 -21.31 -24.33
CA PRO A 81 -6.08 -20.28 -24.07
C PRO A 81 -7.39 -20.86 -23.50
N ALA A 82 -8.38 -19.99 -23.26
CA ALA A 82 -9.72 -20.43 -22.86
C ALA A 82 -10.40 -21.27 -23.97
N GLN A 83 -11.22 -22.22 -23.55
CA GLN A 83 -11.89 -23.21 -24.39
C GLN A 83 -13.40 -22.97 -24.43
N ALA A 84 -14.06 -23.51 -25.45
CA ALA A 84 -15.51 -23.35 -25.65
C ALA A 84 -16.37 -23.97 -24.53
N ASP A 85 -15.83 -24.90 -23.76
CA ASP A 85 -16.48 -25.52 -22.60
C ASP A 85 -16.33 -24.69 -21.30
N GLY A 86 -15.72 -23.51 -21.38
CA GLY A 86 -15.45 -22.62 -20.25
C GLY A 86 -14.20 -22.98 -19.45
N SER A 87 -13.42 -23.98 -19.89
CA SER A 87 -12.13 -24.30 -19.27
C SER A 87 -11.00 -23.38 -19.77
N GLY A 88 -9.99 -23.18 -18.94
CA GLY A 88 -8.82 -22.36 -19.25
C GLY A 88 -9.06 -20.86 -19.17
N VAL A 89 -7.98 -20.11 -19.41
CA VAL A 89 -7.95 -18.64 -19.39
C VAL A 89 -7.08 -18.11 -20.52
N ASP A 90 -7.40 -16.92 -21.01
CA ASP A 90 -6.71 -16.32 -22.16
C ASP A 90 -5.39 -15.64 -21.75
N ALA A 91 -5.37 -15.03 -20.56
CA ALA A 91 -4.17 -14.42 -20.01
C ALA A 91 -4.00 -14.64 -18.51
N VAL A 92 -2.74 -14.61 -18.09
CA VAL A 92 -2.34 -14.56 -16.69
C VAL A 92 -1.55 -13.29 -16.43
N VAL A 93 -1.83 -12.65 -15.30
CA VAL A 93 -1.00 -11.58 -14.73
C VAL A 93 -0.68 -11.92 -13.28
N ALA A 94 0.44 -11.43 -12.77
CA ALA A 94 0.87 -11.76 -11.43
C ALA A 94 1.41 -10.58 -10.64
N THR A 95 1.21 -10.62 -9.32
CA THR A 95 1.91 -9.75 -8.38
C THR A 95 2.57 -10.56 -7.28
N ILE A 96 3.69 -10.05 -6.75
CA ILE A 96 4.41 -10.68 -5.64
C ILE A 96 4.74 -9.65 -4.56
N SER A 97 4.41 -9.99 -3.32
CA SER A 97 4.92 -9.33 -2.11
C SER A 97 5.59 -10.32 -1.13
N ALA A 98 5.54 -11.62 -1.44
CA ALA A 98 6.24 -12.66 -0.72
C ALA A 98 7.78 -12.49 -0.76
N GLY A 99 8.44 -13.08 0.23
CA GLY A 99 9.89 -13.08 0.40
C GLY A 99 10.41 -11.97 1.33
N PRO A 100 11.68 -12.08 1.74
CA PRO A 100 12.26 -11.18 2.73
C PRO A 100 12.40 -9.75 2.21
N ALA A 101 12.43 -8.78 3.13
CA ALA A 101 12.76 -7.39 2.80
C ALA A 101 14.12 -7.31 2.10
N VAL A 102 14.17 -6.63 0.96
CA VAL A 102 15.35 -6.50 0.10
C VAL A 102 16.38 -5.63 0.83
N LYS A 103 17.54 -6.21 1.18
CA LYS A 103 18.60 -5.45 1.85
C LYS A 103 19.25 -4.52 0.83
N THR A 104 19.08 -3.22 1.04
CA THR A 104 19.51 -2.20 0.09
C THR A 104 20.60 -1.33 0.68
N VAL A 105 21.72 -1.21 -0.03
CA VAL A 105 22.72 -0.16 0.21
C VAL A 105 22.35 1.04 -0.66
N VAL A 106 22.33 2.23 -0.07
CA VAL A 106 22.11 3.48 -0.80
C VAL A 106 23.42 4.24 -0.92
N VAL A 107 23.79 4.63 -2.13
CA VAL A 107 24.97 5.43 -2.41
C VAL A 107 24.55 6.69 -3.14
N GLY A 108 24.96 7.86 -2.65
CA GLY A 108 24.63 9.14 -3.25
C GLY A 108 25.72 10.18 -2.98
N LEU A 109 25.86 11.18 -3.86
CA LEU A 109 26.90 12.21 -3.64
C LEU A 109 26.64 13.08 -2.41
N LEU A 110 25.45 13.66 -2.33
CA LEU A 110 25.05 14.62 -1.29
C LEU A 110 23.96 14.02 -0.42
N SER A 111 24.13 14.07 0.90
CA SER A 111 23.23 13.46 1.89
C SER A 111 21.81 13.99 1.79
N GLU A 112 21.66 15.31 1.71
CA GLU A 112 20.35 15.99 1.69
C GLU A 112 19.70 16.06 0.29
N VAL A 113 20.38 15.59 -0.75
CA VAL A 113 19.88 15.66 -2.13
C VAL A 113 19.85 14.27 -2.76
N SER A 114 20.98 13.79 -3.27
CA SER A 114 21.04 12.53 -4.02
C SER A 114 20.73 11.31 -3.16
N VAL A 115 21.24 11.27 -1.92
CA VAL A 115 20.94 10.16 -0.99
C VAL A 115 19.46 10.17 -0.60
N GLN A 116 18.88 11.35 -0.34
CA GLN A 116 17.47 11.45 0.01
C GLN A 116 16.57 10.97 -1.14
N SER A 117 16.85 11.37 -2.39
CA SER A 117 16.16 10.85 -3.58
C SER A 117 16.31 9.34 -3.72
N ALA A 118 17.51 8.81 -3.50
CA ALA A 118 17.75 7.36 -3.57
C ALA A 118 17.07 6.58 -2.43
N ARG A 119 16.94 7.16 -1.24
CA ARG A 119 16.13 6.59 -0.14
C ARG A 119 14.65 6.58 -0.49
N ARG A 120 14.11 7.67 -1.04
CA ARG A 120 12.72 7.70 -1.53
C ARG A 120 12.48 6.67 -2.63
N LEU A 121 13.44 6.48 -3.54
CA LEU A 121 13.41 5.41 -4.53
C LEU A 121 13.42 4.02 -3.86
N ALA A 122 14.25 3.79 -2.84
CA ALA A 122 14.27 2.53 -2.10
C ALA A 122 12.93 2.21 -1.45
N GLU A 123 12.23 3.25 -0.95
CA GLU A 123 10.90 3.16 -0.32
C GLU A 123 9.78 2.85 -1.32
N THR A 124 10.00 2.87 -2.64
CA THR A 124 8.94 2.50 -3.60
C THR A 124 8.76 0.98 -3.76
N THR A 125 9.56 0.18 -3.06
CA THR A 125 9.50 -1.28 -3.06
C THR A 125 9.80 -1.85 -1.67
N TYR A 126 9.77 -3.18 -1.52
CA TYR A 126 9.97 -3.90 -0.26
C TYR A 126 11.43 -3.88 0.25
N SER A 127 12.08 -2.72 0.23
CA SER A 127 13.47 -2.54 0.64
C SER A 127 13.61 -2.22 2.12
N ARG A 128 14.72 -2.65 2.70
CA ARG A 128 15.25 -2.15 3.96
C ARG A 128 16.65 -1.61 3.72
N VAL A 129 16.84 -0.32 3.96
CA VAL A 129 18.16 0.31 3.84
C VAL A 129 19.04 -0.17 4.98
N VAL A 130 20.11 -0.89 4.67
CA VAL A 130 21.03 -1.50 5.65
C VAL A 130 22.32 -0.71 5.83
N GLU A 131 22.68 0.13 4.85
CA GLU A 131 23.86 0.97 4.86
C GLU A 131 23.66 2.15 3.90
N THR A 132 24.35 3.26 4.15
CA THR A 132 24.33 4.45 3.31
C THR A 132 25.71 5.06 3.18
N LEU A 133 26.11 5.37 1.95
CA LEU A 133 27.40 5.97 1.62
C LEU A 133 27.21 7.29 0.88
N ASP A 134 27.95 8.31 1.30
CA ASP A 134 27.98 9.60 0.62
C ASP A 134 29.35 10.29 0.70
N LEU A 135 29.50 11.47 0.09
CA LEU A 135 30.80 12.17 0.06
C LEU A 135 31.23 12.68 1.43
N SER A 136 30.29 12.86 2.36
CA SER A 136 30.56 13.28 3.73
C SER A 136 30.93 12.11 4.64
N ASP A 137 30.91 10.87 4.13
CA ASP A 137 31.33 9.70 4.89
C ASP A 137 32.82 9.77 5.26
N HIS A 138 33.09 9.99 6.55
CA HIS A 138 34.43 10.13 7.11
C HIS A 138 35.12 8.81 7.46
N ARG A 139 34.45 7.66 7.24
CA ARG A 139 35.07 6.34 7.42
C ARG A 139 36.22 6.17 6.43
N LYS A 140 37.23 5.40 6.84
CA LYS A 140 38.33 5.03 5.92
C LYS A 140 37.80 4.14 4.78
N PRO A 141 38.43 4.15 3.59
CA PRO A 141 38.00 3.32 2.47
C PRO A 141 37.84 1.83 2.84
N GLU A 142 38.75 1.27 3.64
CA GLU A 142 38.63 -0.12 4.10
C GLU A 142 37.37 -0.35 4.97
N GLN A 143 36.94 0.65 5.74
CA GLN A 143 35.76 0.55 6.61
C GLN A 143 34.46 0.68 5.82
N GLN A 144 34.44 1.53 4.79
CA GLN A 144 33.30 1.65 3.86
C GLN A 144 33.12 0.34 3.08
N LEU A 145 34.22 -0.22 2.58
CA LEU A 145 34.23 -1.52 1.91
C LEU A 145 33.72 -2.63 2.84
N ASP A 146 34.26 -2.72 4.05
CA ASP A 146 33.86 -3.70 5.06
C ASP A 146 32.36 -3.59 5.39
N SER A 147 31.80 -2.38 5.42
CA SER A 147 30.39 -2.19 5.76
C SER A 147 29.45 -2.67 4.66
N ILE A 148 29.79 -2.44 3.38
CA ILE A 148 29.07 -3.03 2.24
C ILE A 148 29.16 -4.56 2.31
N VAL A 149 30.36 -5.12 2.50
CA VAL A 149 30.56 -6.58 2.51
C VAL A 149 29.82 -7.26 3.67
N ARG A 150 29.89 -6.68 4.87
CA ARG A 150 29.24 -7.22 6.08
C ARG A 150 27.72 -7.11 6.03
N SER A 151 27.18 -6.06 5.41
CA SER A 151 25.72 -5.87 5.31
C SER A 151 25.04 -6.91 4.41
N ARG A 152 25.81 -7.56 3.51
CA ARG A 152 25.33 -8.58 2.55
C ARG A 152 24.07 -8.09 1.81
N PRO A 153 24.19 -7.00 1.05
CA PRO A 153 23.06 -6.41 0.34
C PRO A 153 22.58 -7.34 -0.77
N ASP A 154 21.28 -7.32 -1.02
CA ASP A 154 20.66 -7.88 -2.22
C ASP A 154 20.69 -6.87 -3.38
N LEU A 155 20.67 -5.57 -3.03
CA LEU A 155 20.56 -4.45 -3.96
C LEU A 155 21.48 -3.28 -3.54
N VAL A 156 22.06 -2.61 -4.53
CA VAL A 156 22.72 -1.31 -4.37
C VAL A 156 22.02 -0.29 -5.26
N LEU A 157 21.56 0.81 -4.68
CA LEU A 157 21.04 1.98 -5.40
C LEU A 157 22.13 3.03 -5.48
N LEU A 158 22.57 3.33 -6.70
CA LEU A 158 23.59 4.32 -6.98
C LEU A 158 22.93 5.55 -7.62
N ALA A 159 22.92 6.66 -6.89
CA ALA A 159 22.47 7.94 -7.39
C ALA A 159 23.59 8.98 -7.27
N GLY A 160 23.39 10.14 -7.89
CA GLY A 160 24.27 11.28 -7.69
C GLY A 160 24.79 11.90 -8.97
N GLY A 161 25.16 13.16 -8.82
CA GLY A 161 25.47 14.07 -9.92
C GLY A 161 24.19 14.50 -10.63
N THR A 162 24.01 15.80 -10.80
CA THR A 162 23.09 16.30 -11.83
C THR A 162 23.64 15.90 -13.19
N ASP A 163 22.80 15.92 -14.23
CA ASP A 163 23.29 15.61 -15.56
C ASP A 163 24.33 16.65 -16.01
N GLY A 164 25.55 16.19 -16.25
CA GLY A 164 26.70 17.04 -16.56
C GLY A 164 27.54 17.53 -15.36
N GLY A 165 27.24 17.10 -14.12
CA GLY A 165 27.96 17.52 -12.91
C GLY A 165 28.73 16.39 -12.18
N ALA A 166 29.73 16.80 -11.37
CA ALA A 166 30.40 16.02 -10.31
C ALA A 166 30.95 14.61 -10.65
N SER A 167 31.50 14.43 -11.86
CA SER A 167 31.98 13.13 -12.36
C SER A 167 33.06 12.44 -11.50
N ARG A 168 34.11 13.16 -11.08
CA ARG A 168 35.24 12.57 -10.33
C ARG A 168 34.87 12.03 -8.95
N SER A 169 33.88 12.66 -8.31
CA SER A 169 33.45 12.26 -6.96
C SER A 169 32.64 10.98 -6.96
N ILE A 170 31.88 10.73 -8.05
CA ILE A 170 31.11 9.49 -8.24
C ILE A 170 32.05 8.31 -8.46
N GLN A 171 33.13 8.48 -9.23
CA GLN A 171 34.10 7.42 -9.54
C GLN A 171 34.63 6.72 -8.28
N LYS A 172 35.04 7.48 -7.26
CA LYS A 172 35.52 6.90 -5.99
C LYS A 172 34.48 6.01 -5.29
N MET A 173 33.21 6.37 -5.39
CA MET A 173 32.12 5.56 -4.84
C MET A 173 31.86 4.31 -5.68
N LEU A 174 31.96 4.43 -7.01
CA LEU A 174 31.85 3.28 -7.92
C LEU A 174 32.96 2.27 -7.65
N ASP A 175 34.20 2.72 -7.40
CA ASP A 175 35.33 1.85 -7.07
C ASP A 175 35.06 1.06 -5.78
N ALA A 176 34.60 1.73 -4.73
CA ALA A 176 34.28 1.08 -3.45
C ALA A 176 33.19 0.01 -3.61
N VAL A 177 32.14 0.31 -4.38
CA VAL A 177 31.05 -0.63 -4.68
C VAL A 177 31.53 -1.79 -5.55
N GLY A 178 32.29 -1.50 -6.61
CA GLY A 178 32.85 -2.51 -7.51
C GLY A 178 33.77 -3.48 -6.79
N LEU A 179 34.65 -2.96 -5.92
CA LEU A 179 35.53 -3.77 -5.09
C LEU A 179 34.73 -4.60 -4.07
N ALA A 180 33.71 -4.03 -3.44
CA ALA A 180 32.83 -4.77 -2.54
C ALA A 180 32.16 -5.95 -3.25
N CYS A 181 31.63 -5.72 -4.45
CA CYS A 181 31.03 -6.77 -5.27
C CYS A 181 32.07 -7.81 -5.72
N TYR A 182 33.28 -7.40 -6.08
CA TYR A 182 34.36 -8.32 -6.44
C TYR A 182 34.73 -9.27 -5.30
N LEU A 183 34.79 -8.77 -4.06
CA LEU A 183 35.10 -9.54 -2.85
C LEU A 183 33.99 -10.50 -2.42
N MET A 184 32.76 -10.30 -2.91
CA MET A 184 31.65 -11.21 -2.66
C MET A 184 31.68 -12.41 -3.64
N PRO A 185 31.32 -13.63 -3.16
CA PRO A 185 31.06 -14.77 -4.04
C PRO A 185 30.05 -14.41 -5.13
N MET A 186 30.20 -14.98 -6.33
CA MET A 186 29.43 -14.57 -7.51
C MET A 186 27.91 -14.64 -7.27
N GLU A 187 27.46 -15.68 -6.56
CA GLU A 187 26.07 -15.96 -6.23
C GLU A 187 25.49 -15.00 -5.18
N LYS A 188 26.35 -14.29 -4.45
CA LYS A 188 25.99 -13.34 -3.38
C LYS A 188 26.17 -11.88 -3.78
N ARG A 189 26.59 -11.61 -5.02
CA ARG A 189 26.77 -10.25 -5.51
C ARG A 189 25.42 -9.55 -5.62
N PRO A 190 25.28 -8.32 -5.12
CA PRO A 190 24.03 -7.57 -5.20
C PRO A 190 23.69 -7.23 -6.65
N MET A 191 22.40 -7.02 -6.91
CA MET A 191 21.98 -6.28 -8.09
C MET A 191 22.27 -4.79 -7.88
N ILE A 192 22.52 -4.06 -8.96
CA ILE A 192 22.85 -2.64 -8.92
C ILE A 192 21.91 -1.88 -9.85
N LEU A 193 21.26 -0.84 -9.32
CA LEU A 193 20.53 0.15 -10.10
C LEU A 193 21.31 1.47 -10.07
N TYR A 194 21.80 1.89 -11.22
CA TYR A 194 22.40 3.21 -11.41
C TYR A 194 21.37 4.18 -11.99
N ALA A 195 21.08 5.25 -11.25
CA ALA A 195 20.14 6.30 -11.63
C ALA A 195 20.72 7.69 -11.33
N GLY A 196 21.99 7.90 -11.67
CA GLY A 196 22.72 9.17 -11.52
C GLY A 196 23.02 9.84 -12.86
N ASN A 197 24.05 10.69 -12.88
CA ASN A 197 24.51 11.44 -14.05
C ASN A 197 24.66 10.53 -15.29
N GLN A 198 23.86 10.79 -16.32
CA GLN A 198 23.80 9.94 -17.52
C GLN A 198 25.11 9.90 -18.31
N LYS A 199 25.98 10.92 -18.20
CA LYS A 199 27.29 10.93 -18.88
C LYS A 199 28.24 9.87 -18.35
N LEU A 200 28.00 9.34 -17.14
CA LEU A 200 28.82 8.29 -16.54
C LEU A 200 28.30 6.88 -16.82
N ALA A 201 27.18 6.72 -17.54
CA ALA A 201 26.57 5.42 -17.78
C ALA A 201 27.55 4.41 -18.41
N GLY A 202 28.40 4.86 -19.35
CA GLY A 202 29.43 4.02 -19.97
C GLY A 202 30.50 3.56 -18.98
N GLU A 203 31.01 4.47 -18.14
CA GLU A 203 32.00 4.16 -17.12
C GLU A 203 31.44 3.22 -16.04
N VAL A 204 30.19 3.45 -15.61
CA VAL A 204 29.48 2.56 -14.69
C VAL A 204 29.34 1.15 -15.29
N GLN A 205 29.04 1.05 -16.58
CA GLN A 205 28.93 -0.23 -17.28
C GLN A 205 30.28 -0.98 -17.31
N GLU A 206 31.38 -0.27 -17.54
CA GLU A 206 32.73 -0.82 -17.54
C GLU A 206 33.15 -1.30 -16.15
N LEU A 207 32.98 -0.47 -15.12
CA LEU A 207 33.43 -0.74 -13.76
C LEU A 207 32.58 -1.77 -13.00
N LEU A 208 31.26 -1.78 -13.22
CA LEU A 208 30.34 -2.61 -12.43
C LEU A 208 29.72 -3.77 -13.21
N GLY A 209 29.72 -3.73 -14.55
CA GLY A 209 29.00 -4.70 -15.38
C GLY A 209 29.46 -6.15 -15.18
N GLY A 210 30.76 -6.38 -15.00
CA GLY A 210 31.34 -7.71 -14.73
C GLY A 210 31.38 -8.10 -13.25
N HIS A 211 31.09 -7.16 -12.35
CA HIS A 211 31.26 -7.33 -10.91
C HIS A 211 29.92 -7.40 -10.17
N ALA A 212 28.85 -6.83 -10.70
CA ALA A 212 27.51 -6.91 -10.10
C ALA A 212 26.82 -8.26 -10.40
N GLY A 213 25.86 -8.66 -9.55
CA GLY A 213 24.98 -9.79 -9.85
C GLY A 213 24.02 -9.51 -11.02
N LYS A 214 23.73 -8.22 -11.24
CA LYS A 214 23.09 -7.63 -12.42
C LYS A 214 23.24 -6.11 -12.31
N LEU A 215 23.67 -5.44 -13.38
CA LEU A 215 23.64 -3.98 -13.48
C LEU A 215 22.43 -3.56 -14.34
N GLN A 216 21.69 -2.56 -13.85
CA GLN A 216 20.64 -1.86 -14.57
C GLN A 216 20.92 -0.36 -14.52
N ILE A 217 20.81 0.31 -15.67
CA ILE A 217 20.96 1.76 -15.79
C ILE A 217 19.58 2.35 -16.06
N SER A 218 19.28 3.46 -15.40
CA SER A 218 18.01 4.18 -15.51
C SER A 218 18.25 5.68 -15.69
N PRO A 219 17.28 6.45 -16.20
CA PRO A 219 17.32 7.91 -16.14
C PRO A 219 17.64 8.42 -14.72
N ASN A 220 18.27 9.60 -14.67
CA ASN A 220 18.72 10.20 -13.42
C ASN A 220 17.52 10.54 -12.53
N ILE A 221 17.53 10.10 -11.27
CA ILE A 221 16.47 10.46 -10.31
C ILE A 221 16.52 11.92 -9.87
N ARG A 222 17.66 12.59 -10.08
CA ARG A 222 17.89 13.99 -9.77
C ARG A 222 18.62 14.68 -10.93
N PRO A 223 17.98 14.86 -12.11
CA PRO A 223 18.63 15.44 -13.29
C PRO A 223 19.19 16.85 -13.03
N SER A 224 18.49 17.63 -12.21
CA SER A 224 18.89 18.97 -11.73
C SER A 224 18.73 19.07 -10.21
N LEU A 225 19.29 20.12 -9.59
CA LEU A 225 19.12 20.31 -8.14
C LEU A 225 17.66 20.49 -7.72
N GLU A 226 16.81 21.06 -8.58
CA GLU A 226 15.41 21.35 -8.28
C GLU A 226 14.44 20.27 -8.77
N THR A 227 14.89 19.37 -9.65
CA THR A 227 14.04 18.37 -10.30
C THR A 227 14.33 16.98 -9.76
N GLU A 228 13.33 16.35 -9.16
CA GLU A 228 13.34 14.93 -8.80
C GLU A 228 12.35 14.17 -9.66
N ASP A 229 12.80 13.07 -10.27
CA ASP A 229 11.95 12.17 -11.07
C ASP A 229 12.27 10.71 -10.75
N LEU A 230 11.46 10.12 -9.86
CA LEU A 230 11.66 8.74 -9.43
C LEU A 230 11.00 7.72 -10.38
N ALA A 231 10.11 8.15 -11.27
CA ALA A 231 9.23 7.21 -11.98
C ALA A 231 9.99 6.24 -12.90
N PRO A 232 10.98 6.68 -13.72
CA PRO A 232 11.77 5.77 -14.55
C PRO A 232 12.56 4.77 -13.71
N ALA A 233 13.25 5.23 -12.66
CA ALA A 233 14.05 4.38 -11.80
C ALA A 233 13.20 3.41 -10.97
N SER A 234 12.00 3.81 -10.55
CA SER A 234 11.08 2.92 -9.83
C SER A 234 10.59 1.78 -10.71
N HIS A 235 10.44 1.99 -12.02
CA HIS A 235 10.09 0.91 -12.95
C HIS A 235 11.21 -0.12 -13.07
N GLU A 236 12.45 0.35 -13.27
CA GLU A 236 13.63 -0.52 -13.34
C GLU A 236 13.87 -1.27 -12.02
N LEU A 237 13.67 -0.58 -10.89
CA LEU A 237 13.74 -1.18 -9.57
C LEU A 237 12.70 -2.29 -9.39
N ALA A 238 11.45 -2.08 -9.83
CA ALA A 238 10.42 -3.10 -9.78
C ALA A 238 10.81 -4.36 -10.55
N SER A 239 11.40 -4.20 -11.75
CA SER A 239 11.92 -5.32 -12.55
C SER A 239 13.10 -6.03 -11.89
N LEU A 240 14.04 -5.29 -11.28
CA LEU A 240 15.15 -5.89 -10.52
C LEU A 240 14.66 -6.72 -9.33
N VAL A 241 13.67 -6.22 -8.59
CA VAL A 241 13.10 -6.95 -7.45
C VAL A 241 12.44 -8.26 -7.90
N MET A 242 11.76 -8.30 -9.06
CA MET A 242 11.19 -9.55 -9.59
C MET A 242 12.28 -10.55 -9.98
N ARG A 243 13.36 -10.11 -10.63
CA ARG A 243 14.53 -10.99 -10.91
C ARG A 243 15.17 -11.52 -9.63
N LEU A 244 15.20 -10.70 -8.57
CA LEU A 244 15.70 -11.13 -7.27
C LEU A 244 14.79 -12.22 -6.68
N ARG A 245 13.47 -12.07 -6.77
CA ARG A 245 12.52 -13.08 -6.32
C ARG A 245 12.62 -14.39 -7.09
N GLU A 246 12.84 -14.33 -8.40
CA GLU A 246 13.10 -15.50 -9.24
C GLU A 246 14.32 -16.30 -8.77
N ARG A 247 15.36 -15.64 -8.26
CA ARG A 247 16.54 -16.30 -7.66
C ARG A 247 16.30 -16.82 -6.25
N GLN A 248 15.40 -16.21 -5.49
CA GLN A 248 15.19 -16.48 -4.06
C GLN A 248 14.12 -17.54 -3.80
N ILE A 249 13.11 -17.64 -4.67
CA ILE A 249 11.89 -18.40 -4.40
C ILE A 249 11.57 -19.29 -5.62
N ARG A 250 11.47 -20.60 -5.38
CA ARG A 250 11.10 -21.56 -6.42
C ARG A 250 9.66 -21.34 -6.88
N GLY A 251 9.40 -21.52 -8.18
CA GLY A 251 8.07 -21.38 -8.78
C GLY A 251 7.76 -19.96 -9.27
N VAL A 252 8.61 -18.98 -8.98
CA VAL A 252 8.49 -17.61 -9.55
C VAL A 252 8.79 -17.60 -11.05
N ASP A 253 9.77 -18.40 -11.48
CA ASP A 253 10.11 -18.63 -12.89
C ASP A 253 8.95 -19.26 -13.68
N GLU A 254 8.29 -20.26 -13.09
CA GLU A 254 7.08 -20.86 -13.65
C GLU A 254 5.94 -19.84 -13.76
N LEU A 255 5.66 -19.09 -12.68
CA LEU A 255 4.62 -18.06 -12.69
C LEU A 255 4.92 -16.93 -13.68
N ASN A 256 6.19 -16.55 -13.83
CA ASN A 256 6.64 -15.59 -14.83
C ASN A 256 6.41 -16.10 -16.25
N THR A 257 6.59 -17.40 -16.48
CA THR A 257 6.30 -18.07 -17.76
C THR A 257 4.78 -18.06 -18.03
N TRP A 258 3.95 -18.44 -17.06
CA TRP A 258 2.49 -18.40 -17.20
C TRP A 258 1.95 -17.00 -17.50
N SER A 259 2.54 -15.97 -16.85
CA SER A 259 2.14 -14.57 -17.04
C SER A 259 2.76 -13.89 -18.27
N ALA A 260 3.59 -14.60 -19.04
CA ALA A 260 4.35 -14.06 -20.17
C ALA A 260 5.12 -12.77 -19.81
N GLY A 261 5.78 -12.75 -18.65
CA GLY A 261 6.53 -11.60 -18.16
C GLY A 261 5.71 -10.52 -17.45
N ASN A 262 4.38 -10.67 -17.33
CA ASN A 262 3.53 -9.70 -16.65
C ASN A 262 3.47 -9.97 -15.13
N ILE A 263 4.64 -9.93 -14.49
CA ILE A 263 4.79 -10.05 -13.04
C ILE A 263 5.38 -8.78 -12.45
N LEU A 264 4.77 -8.24 -11.41
CA LEU A 264 5.21 -6.99 -10.76
C LEU A 264 5.20 -7.10 -9.23
N PRO A 265 6.00 -6.29 -8.51
CA PRO A 265 5.81 -6.13 -7.07
C PRO A 265 4.40 -5.62 -6.78
N THR A 266 3.69 -6.23 -5.81
CA THR A 266 2.29 -5.87 -5.48
C THR A 266 2.13 -4.38 -5.20
N ALA A 267 3.01 -3.78 -4.39
CA ALA A 267 2.98 -2.35 -4.09
C ALA A 267 3.19 -1.44 -5.31
N TYR A 268 4.08 -1.83 -6.24
CA TYR A 268 4.33 -1.06 -7.46
C TYR A 268 3.08 -1.08 -8.37
N ALA A 269 2.44 -2.24 -8.51
CA ALA A 269 1.20 -2.38 -9.25
C ALA A 269 0.04 -1.56 -8.64
N GLN A 270 -0.08 -1.56 -7.31
CA GLN A 270 -1.02 -0.69 -6.57
C GLN A 270 -0.77 0.79 -6.88
N GLY A 271 0.49 1.24 -6.80
CA GLY A 271 0.87 2.63 -7.09
C GLY A 271 0.55 3.04 -8.54
N ARG A 272 0.79 2.15 -9.51
CA ARG A 272 0.39 2.39 -10.91
C ARG A 272 -1.10 2.67 -11.04
N MET A 273 -1.94 1.95 -10.29
CA MET A 273 -3.39 2.12 -10.34
C MET A 273 -3.85 3.42 -9.68
N ILE A 274 -3.24 3.81 -8.56
CA ILE A 274 -3.52 5.12 -7.96
C ILE A 274 -3.09 6.27 -8.85
N ARG A 275 -1.94 6.16 -9.52
CA ARG A 275 -1.52 7.15 -10.51
C ARG A 275 -2.54 7.24 -11.65
N PHE A 276 -3.00 6.11 -12.17
CA PHE A 276 -4.01 6.04 -13.24
C PHE A 276 -5.32 6.69 -12.81
N LEU A 277 -5.88 6.30 -11.66
CA LEU A 277 -7.14 6.86 -11.14
C LEU A 277 -7.03 8.36 -10.84
N SER A 278 -5.89 8.84 -10.36
CA SER A 278 -5.71 10.27 -10.09
C SER A 278 -5.77 11.12 -11.36
N LYS A 279 -5.35 10.57 -12.51
CA LYS A 279 -5.51 11.20 -13.81
C LYS A 279 -6.93 11.06 -14.34
N LEU A 280 -7.52 9.88 -14.21
CA LEU A 280 -8.88 9.59 -14.69
C LEU A 280 -9.92 10.49 -14.02
N TYR A 281 -9.79 10.71 -12.70
CA TYR A 281 -10.70 11.56 -11.93
C TYR A 281 -10.26 13.03 -11.87
N GLU A 282 -9.19 13.41 -12.59
CA GLU A 282 -8.61 14.77 -12.55
C GLU A 282 -8.43 15.30 -11.11
N SER A 283 -8.02 14.39 -10.21
CA SER A 283 -8.03 14.64 -8.77
C SER A 283 -6.90 15.58 -8.38
N THR A 284 -7.27 16.79 -7.97
CA THR A 284 -6.34 17.81 -7.47
C THR A 284 -6.17 17.78 -5.95
N ARG A 285 -7.16 17.25 -5.21
CA ARG A 285 -7.07 17.09 -3.74
C ARG A 285 -6.29 15.82 -3.37
N GLY A 286 -6.33 14.80 -4.23
CA GLY A 286 -5.52 13.60 -4.14
C GLY A 286 -6.32 12.36 -3.80
N LEU A 287 -5.88 11.22 -4.31
CA LEU A 287 -6.41 9.90 -3.97
C LEU A 287 -5.38 9.18 -3.10
N LEU A 288 -5.83 8.60 -1.99
CA LEU A 288 -4.98 7.80 -1.11
C LEU A 288 -5.37 6.34 -1.19
N SER A 289 -4.38 5.47 -1.28
CA SER A 289 -4.54 4.04 -1.05
C SER A 289 -3.62 3.56 0.05
N VAL A 290 -4.18 2.73 0.93
CA VAL A 290 -3.45 2.07 2.00
C VAL A 290 -3.67 0.57 1.92
N ASN A 291 -2.62 -0.21 2.11
CA ASN A 291 -2.71 -1.66 2.15
C ASN A 291 -1.84 -2.20 3.28
N ILE A 292 -2.45 -2.88 4.25
CA ILE A 292 -1.73 -3.47 5.39
C ILE A 292 -1.55 -4.96 5.15
N GLY A 293 -0.32 -5.37 4.81
CA GLY A 293 0.04 -6.75 4.56
C GLY A 293 0.94 -7.35 5.64
N ALA A 294 1.22 -8.65 5.51
CA ALA A 294 2.18 -9.34 6.37
C ALA A 294 3.64 -8.84 6.11
N SER A 295 4.03 -8.63 4.85
CA SER A 295 5.39 -8.18 4.51
C SER A 295 5.64 -6.71 4.78
N ALA A 296 4.64 -5.86 4.56
CA ALA A 296 4.77 -4.40 4.63
C ALA A 296 3.39 -3.74 4.72
N THR A 297 3.38 -2.48 5.18
CA THR A 297 2.28 -1.54 4.89
C THR A 297 2.66 -0.68 3.70
N THR A 298 1.78 -0.60 2.70
CA THR A 298 1.93 0.22 1.50
C THR A 298 1.01 1.43 1.57
N VAL A 299 1.53 2.60 1.24
CA VAL A 299 0.77 3.85 1.09
C VAL A 299 1.08 4.43 -0.29
N ALA A 300 0.05 4.60 -1.11
CA ALA A 300 0.16 5.24 -2.42
C ALA A 300 -0.75 6.46 -2.46
N ALA A 301 -0.22 7.62 -2.82
CA ALA A 301 -0.98 8.85 -2.97
C ALA A 301 -0.78 9.42 -4.38
N GLY A 302 -1.89 9.71 -5.07
CA GLY A 302 -1.90 10.26 -6.43
C GLY A 302 -2.48 11.66 -6.45
N PHE A 303 -1.73 12.64 -6.94
CA PHE A 303 -2.13 14.06 -7.06
C PHE A 303 -1.96 14.50 -8.52
N ALA A 304 -3.06 14.67 -9.25
CA ALA A 304 -3.05 15.07 -10.66
C ALA A 304 -2.07 14.25 -11.56
N GLY A 305 -1.88 12.96 -11.24
CA GLY A 305 -0.96 12.07 -11.94
C GLY A 305 0.44 11.95 -11.36
N ASP A 306 0.80 12.75 -10.36
CA ASP A 306 2.02 12.58 -9.57
C ASP A 306 1.79 11.52 -8.50
N LEU A 307 2.67 10.52 -8.46
CA LEU A 307 2.56 9.39 -7.53
C LEU A 307 3.62 9.52 -6.43
N THR A 308 3.17 9.52 -5.18
CA THR A 308 4.01 9.17 -4.03
C THR A 308 3.70 7.73 -3.63
N LEU A 309 4.70 6.85 -3.67
CA LEU A 309 4.58 5.46 -3.23
C LEU A 309 5.56 5.22 -2.09
N GLY A 310 5.04 4.81 -0.93
CA GLY A 310 5.82 4.38 0.23
C GLY A 310 5.47 2.95 0.60
N VAL A 311 6.48 2.09 0.69
CA VAL A 311 6.39 0.69 1.07
C VAL A 311 7.26 0.49 2.30
N TYR A 312 6.63 0.09 3.40
CA TYR A 312 7.26 0.07 4.72
C TYR A 312 7.27 -1.35 5.31
N PRO A 313 8.31 -2.16 5.03
CA PRO A 313 8.44 -3.50 5.59
C PRO A 313 8.42 -3.54 7.13
N GLN A 314 8.97 -2.51 7.78
CA GLN A 314 8.97 -2.34 9.24
C GLN A 314 7.57 -2.19 9.85
N PHE A 315 6.56 -1.89 9.01
CA PHE A 315 5.16 -1.77 9.41
C PHE A 315 4.30 -2.93 8.86
N GLY A 316 4.92 -4.03 8.44
CA GLY A 316 4.23 -5.28 8.11
C GLY A 316 3.78 -6.04 9.36
N LEU A 317 2.68 -6.78 9.25
CA LEU A 317 2.06 -7.52 10.37
C LEU A 317 2.52 -8.99 10.48
N GLY A 318 3.58 -9.36 9.77
CA GLY A 318 4.18 -10.70 9.76
C GLY A 318 5.54 -10.73 10.45
N GLU A 319 6.56 -11.27 9.77
CA GLU A 319 7.89 -11.51 10.35
C GLU A 319 8.58 -10.26 10.90
N SER A 320 8.37 -9.11 10.25
CA SER A 320 9.01 -7.84 10.63
C SER A 320 8.33 -7.13 11.81
N LEU A 321 7.30 -7.74 12.40
CA LEU A 321 6.45 -7.09 13.39
C LEU A 321 7.18 -6.67 14.66
N THR A 322 8.22 -7.39 15.09
CA THR A 322 9.07 -6.98 16.22
C THR A 322 9.85 -5.70 15.94
N GLY A 323 10.15 -5.43 14.67
CA GLY A 323 10.79 -4.20 14.21
C GLY A 323 9.93 -2.94 14.41
N LEU A 324 8.61 -3.10 14.55
CA LEU A 324 7.69 -1.98 14.85
C LEU A 324 8.12 -1.20 16.09
N LEU A 325 8.64 -1.89 17.11
CA LEU A 325 9.09 -1.28 18.37
C LEU A 325 10.34 -0.39 18.23
N GLN A 326 10.99 -0.38 17.07
CA GLN A 326 12.05 0.58 16.75
C GLN A 326 11.48 1.94 16.32
N HIS A 327 10.19 2.01 16.03
CA HIS A 327 9.49 3.18 15.49
C HIS A 327 8.35 3.67 16.38
N THR A 328 7.98 2.91 17.41
CA THR A 328 6.99 3.29 18.42
C THR A 328 7.33 2.60 19.74
N ASP A 329 6.91 3.20 20.85
CA ASP A 329 6.84 2.50 22.12
C ASP A 329 5.57 1.63 22.21
N LEU A 330 5.50 0.84 23.28
CA LEU A 330 4.35 0.00 23.56
C LEU A 330 3.10 0.83 23.86
N ASP A 331 3.23 2.00 24.47
CA ASP A 331 2.12 2.90 24.77
C ASP A 331 1.42 3.41 23.50
N GLY A 332 2.18 3.62 22.43
CA GLY A 332 1.68 3.92 21.09
C GLY A 332 0.78 2.83 20.51
N ILE A 333 0.93 1.57 20.95
CA ILE A 333 0.06 0.44 20.60
C ILE A 333 -1.10 0.35 21.60
N LEU A 334 -0.81 0.36 22.91
CA LEU A 334 -1.79 0.21 24.00
C LEU A 334 -2.88 1.28 23.96
N ARG A 335 -2.59 2.47 23.40
CA ARG A 335 -3.59 3.53 23.25
C ARG A 335 -4.79 3.16 22.40
N TRP A 336 -4.65 2.16 21.54
CA TRP A 336 -5.70 1.69 20.63
C TRP A 336 -6.52 0.53 21.19
N LEU A 337 -6.15 -0.01 22.35
CA LEU A 337 -6.88 -1.13 22.95
C LEU A 337 -8.22 -0.69 23.53
N GLN A 338 -9.24 -1.50 23.27
CA GLN A 338 -10.56 -1.39 23.91
C GLN A 338 -10.69 -2.25 25.18
N LEU A 339 -9.81 -3.24 25.34
CA LEU A 339 -9.79 -4.19 26.44
C LEU A 339 -8.66 -3.85 27.43
N ASP A 340 -8.81 -4.28 28.68
CA ASP A 340 -7.76 -4.15 29.69
C ASP A 340 -6.78 -5.32 29.57
N ILE A 341 -5.85 -5.20 28.64
CA ILE A 341 -4.84 -6.22 28.34
C ILE A 341 -3.50 -5.78 28.94
N ALA A 342 -2.83 -6.70 29.61
CA ALA A 342 -1.53 -6.44 30.21
C ALA A 342 -0.47 -6.13 29.13
N PRO A 343 0.43 -5.16 29.35
CA PRO A 343 1.48 -4.82 28.38
C PRO A 343 2.37 -6.01 27.96
N ASN A 344 2.65 -6.93 28.88
CA ASN A 344 3.44 -8.13 28.58
C ASN A 344 2.74 -9.06 27.58
N THR A 345 1.40 -9.21 27.67
CA THR A 345 0.63 -10.00 26.71
C THR A 345 0.73 -9.43 25.29
N VAL A 346 0.73 -8.11 25.15
CA VAL A 346 0.94 -7.44 23.84
C VAL A 346 2.34 -7.72 23.32
N ARG A 347 3.37 -7.65 24.19
CA ARG A 347 4.76 -7.95 23.82
C ARG A 347 4.91 -9.41 23.38
N GLU A 348 4.39 -10.35 24.14
CA GLU A 348 4.40 -11.79 23.82
C GLU A 348 3.72 -12.05 22.48
N TYR A 349 2.57 -11.42 22.24
CA TYR A 349 1.85 -11.52 20.97
C TYR A 349 2.69 -11.03 19.78
N LEU A 350 3.37 -9.88 19.91
CA LEU A 350 4.26 -9.36 18.86
C LEU A 350 5.36 -10.37 18.47
N PHE A 351 6.00 -10.99 19.47
CA PHE A 351 7.03 -12.01 19.22
C PHE A 351 6.45 -13.27 18.59
N GLN A 352 5.37 -13.83 19.17
CA GLN A 352 4.73 -15.04 18.65
C GLN A 352 4.27 -14.85 17.20
N LYS A 353 3.61 -13.73 16.91
CA LYS A 353 3.13 -13.41 15.57
C LYS A 353 4.28 -13.23 14.57
N SER A 354 5.45 -12.74 15.00
CA SER A 354 6.64 -12.65 14.14
C SER A 354 7.24 -14.02 13.77
N PHE A 355 7.14 -15.02 14.65
CA PHE A 355 7.56 -16.39 14.35
C PHE A 355 6.52 -17.19 13.54
N TYR A 356 5.24 -16.83 13.68
CA TYR A 356 4.13 -17.47 12.97
C TYR A 356 3.26 -16.43 12.25
N PRO A 357 3.77 -15.82 11.15
CA PRO A 357 3.07 -14.75 10.43
C PRO A 357 1.69 -15.15 9.92
N SER A 358 1.49 -16.42 9.59
CA SER A 358 0.21 -16.94 9.08
C SER A 358 -0.80 -17.29 10.18
N SER A 359 -0.45 -17.14 11.46
CA SER A 359 -1.39 -17.41 12.56
C SER A 359 -2.57 -16.42 12.54
N ILE A 360 -3.78 -16.91 12.77
CA ILE A 360 -4.97 -16.06 12.94
C ILE A 360 -5.27 -15.88 14.43
N PRO A 361 -5.83 -14.73 14.87
CA PRO A 361 -6.27 -14.56 16.24
C PRO A 361 -7.27 -15.65 16.65
N ALA A 362 -7.00 -16.36 17.74
CA ALA A 362 -7.88 -17.39 18.28
C ALA A 362 -8.85 -16.84 19.33
N THR A 363 -8.52 -15.70 19.95
CA THR A 363 -9.31 -15.08 21.03
C THR A 363 -9.69 -13.64 20.72
N ARG A 364 -10.67 -13.12 21.47
CA ARG A 364 -11.06 -11.70 21.38
C ARG A 364 -9.92 -10.76 21.79
N ASP A 365 -9.11 -11.16 22.76
CA ASP A 365 -7.96 -10.41 23.23
C ASP A 365 -6.89 -10.32 22.14
N GLU A 366 -6.53 -11.46 21.54
CA GLU A 366 -5.58 -11.50 20.42
C GLU A 366 -6.08 -10.66 19.23
N HIS A 367 -7.38 -10.74 18.92
CA HIS A 367 -7.96 -9.92 17.85
C HIS A 367 -7.86 -8.42 18.19
N ALA A 368 -8.16 -8.02 19.44
CA ALA A 368 -8.01 -6.64 19.89
C ALA A 368 -6.54 -6.16 19.83
N ILE A 369 -5.58 -7.02 20.18
CA ILE A 369 -4.15 -6.73 20.07
C ILE A 369 -3.75 -6.54 18.60
N MET A 370 -4.13 -7.46 17.71
CA MET A 370 -3.84 -7.34 16.28
C MET A 370 -4.42 -6.05 15.69
N GLN A 371 -5.65 -5.70 16.05
CA GLN A 371 -6.32 -4.47 15.62
C GLN A 371 -5.63 -3.19 16.16
N ALA A 372 -5.10 -3.21 17.38
CA ALA A 372 -4.32 -2.11 17.94
C ALA A 372 -2.96 -1.94 17.24
N ILE A 373 -2.28 -3.05 16.96
CA ILE A 373 -1.03 -3.08 16.20
C ILE A 373 -1.26 -2.55 14.79
N ALA A 374 -2.29 -3.03 14.09
CA ALA A 374 -2.61 -2.62 12.72
C ALA A 374 -2.88 -1.11 12.63
N ARG A 375 -3.65 -0.54 13.59
CA ARG A 375 -3.85 0.92 13.70
C ARG A 375 -2.52 1.66 13.84
N GLN A 376 -1.65 1.19 14.74
CA GLN A 376 -0.38 1.88 14.99
C GLN A 376 0.58 1.77 13.81
N ALA A 377 0.69 0.59 13.18
CA ALA A 377 1.51 0.38 12.00
C ALA A 377 1.04 1.26 10.83
N LEU A 378 -0.26 1.29 10.56
CA LEU A 378 -0.82 2.14 9.50
C LEU A 378 -0.66 3.63 9.81
N TYR A 379 -0.85 4.04 11.07
CA TYR A 379 -0.63 5.43 11.49
C TYR A 379 0.81 5.88 11.20
N LEU A 380 1.80 5.07 11.54
CA LEU A 380 3.21 5.37 11.27
C LEU A 380 3.52 5.36 9.77
N ALA A 381 2.95 4.43 9.01
CA ALA A 381 3.12 4.35 7.57
C ALA A 381 2.57 5.61 6.87
N VAL A 382 1.34 6.02 7.20
CA VAL A 382 0.71 7.22 6.63
C VAL A 382 1.50 8.47 6.99
N ARG A 383 1.95 8.62 8.24
CA ARG A 383 2.76 9.78 8.66
C ARG A 383 4.14 9.81 7.99
N SER A 384 4.71 8.64 7.68
CA SER A 384 5.97 8.55 6.93
C SER A 384 5.75 8.97 5.47
N ALA A 385 4.71 8.45 4.81
CA ALA A 385 4.40 8.76 3.42
C ALA A 385 4.02 10.23 3.22
N GLN A 386 3.29 10.81 4.17
CA GLN A 386 2.84 12.20 4.12
C GLN A 386 4.00 13.21 3.98
N ARG A 387 5.19 12.89 4.52
CA ARG A 387 6.38 13.74 4.41
C ARG A 387 6.90 13.86 2.97
N ASN A 388 6.53 12.92 2.12
CA ASN A 388 6.96 12.84 0.72
C ASN A 388 5.87 13.28 -0.26
N PHE A 389 4.70 13.73 0.22
CA PHE A 389 3.66 14.26 -0.66
C PHE A 389 4.17 15.51 -1.41
N PRO A 390 3.66 15.80 -2.61
CA PRO A 390 4.05 16.99 -3.35
C PRO A 390 3.58 18.26 -2.62
N ALA A 391 4.19 19.42 -2.91
CA ALA A 391 3.90 20.68 -2.22
C ALA A 391 2.41 21.09 -2.25
N ASN A 392 1.73 20.82 -3.37
CA ASN A 392 0.28 21.03 -3.53
C ASN A 392 -0.59 20.04 -2.71
N GLY A 393 -0.02 18.91 -2.30
CA GLY A 393 -0.63 17.91 -1.43
C GLY A 393 -0.33 18.11 0.06
N HIS A 394 0.31 19.20 0.46
CA HIS A 394 0.54 19.51 1.88
C HIS A 394 -0.65 20.26 2.50
N SER A 395 -1.00 19.89 3.73
CA SER A 395 -1.98 20.65 4.52
C SER A 395 -1.35 21.94 5.07
N VAL A 396 -2.17 22.98 5.25
CA VAL A 396 -1.79 24.24 5.91
C VAL A 396 -1.26 23.98 7.33
N ARG A 397 -1.77 22.95 8.00
CA ARG A 397 -1.24 22.45 9.27
C ARG A 397 -0.56 21.12 9.00
N THR A 398 0.76 21.06 9.20
CA THR A 398 1.61 19.88 8.87
C THR A 398 1.18 18.59 9.58
N GLU A 399 0.48 18.70 10.71
CA GLU A 399 -0.05 17.56 11.49
C GLU A 399 -1.34 16.96 10.92
N LEU A 400 -2.04 17.67 10.02
CA LEU A 400 -3.28 17.24 9.41
C LEU A 400 -3.03 16.59 8.06
N MET A 401 -3.84 15.60 7.70
CA MET A 401 -3.90 15.14 6.32
C MET A 401 -4.33 16.29 5.40
N PRO A 402 -3.86 16.34 4.14
CA PRO A 402 -4.54 17.13 3.13
C PRO A 402 -5.98 16.62 2.92
N PRO A 403 -6.89 17.45 2.41
CA PRO A 403 -8.18 16.97 1.90
C PRO A 403 -7.94 15.92 0.81
N LEU A 404 -8.71 14.84 0.81
CA LEU A 404 -8.60 13.76 -0.18
C LEU A 404 -9.93 13.54 -0.88
N ASP A 405 -9.88 13.25 -2.18
CA ASP A 405 -11.05 12.94 -3.02
C ASP A 405 -11.54 11.51 -2.79
N LEU A 406 -10.67 10.59 -2.38
CA LEU A 406 -10.97 9.18 -2.16
C LEU A 406 -9.91 8.52 -1.29
N ILE A 407 -10.34 7.60 -0.42
CA ILE A 407 -9.47 6.65 0.27
C ILE A 407 -9.85 5.23 -0.13
N LEU A 408 -8.89 4.47 -0.66
CA LEU A 408 -8.98 3.05 -0.98
C LEU A 408 -8.17 2.25 0.04
N ALA A 409 -8.81 1.35 0.76
CA ALA A 409 -8.14 0.55 1.78
C ALA A 409 -8.18 -0.94 1.45
N GLY A 410 -7.06 -1.65 1.63
CA GLY A 410 -6.96 -3.10 1.46
C GLY A 410 -6.09 -3.76 2.52
N GLY A 411 -5.95 -5.08 2.38
CA GLY A 411 -5.10 -5.91 3.21
C GLY A 411 -5.84 -6.54 4.40
N GLY A 412 -5.42 -7.75 4.79
CA GLY A 412 -6.20 -8.63 5.67
C GLY A 412 -6.61 -7.99 7.00
N ALA A 413 -5.78 -7.15 7.61
CA ALA A 413 -6.14 -6.47 8.86
C ALA A 413 -7.32 -5.49 8.73
N VAL A 414 -7.59 -5.00 7.51
CA VAL A 414 -8.70 -4.10 7.20
C VAL A 414 -9.85 -4.87 6.55
N SER A 415 -9.57 -5.75 5.58
CA SER A 415 -10.59 -6.44 4.78
C SER A 415 -11.19 -7.69 5.45
N GLU A 416 -10.44 -8.35 6.32
CA GLU A 416 -10.86 -9.56 7.05
C GLU A 416 -11.21 -9.26 8.53
N GLY A 417 -11.40 -7.98 8.86
CA GLY A 417 -11.85 -7.55 10.19
C GLY A 417 -13.23 -8.12 10.55
N ALA A 418 -13.55 -8.18 11.86
CA ALA A 418 -14.80 -8.82 12.30
C ALA A 418 -16.07 -8.08 11.85
N SER A 419 -15.98 -6.79 11.50
CA SER A 419 -17.07 -6.03 10.87
C SER A 419 -16.56 -4.84 10.05
N LEU A 420 -17.37 -4.37 9.09
CA LEU A 420 -17.06 -3.17 8.30
C LEU A 420 -16.91 -1.90 9.18
N GLY A 421 -17.61 -1.84 10.31
CA GLY A 421 -17.46 -0.77 11.30
C GLY A 421 -16.08 -0.77 11.95
N GLN A 422 -15.52 -1.94 12.27
CA GLN A 422 -14.14 -2.03 12.77
C GLN A 422 -13.12 -1.59 11.72
N SER A 423 -13.31 -2.01 10.46
CA SER A 423 -12.48 -1.58 9.33
C SER A 423 -12.52 -0.06 9.18
N LEU A 424 -13.72 0.54 9.23
CA LEU A 424 -13.89 1.99 9.19
C LEU A 424 -13.12 2.68 10.34
N LEU A 425 -13.31 2.24 11.59
CA LEU A 425 -12.62 2.84 12.73
C LEU A 425 -11.10 2.75 12.61
N LEU A 426 -10.57 1.59 12.25
CA LEU A 426 -9.13 1.42 12.03
C LEU A 426 -8.60 2.46 11.04
N LEU A 427 -9.30 2.66 9.91
CA LEU A 427 -8.91 3.63 8.89
C LEU A 427 -9.00 5.06 9.39
N LEU A 428 -10.08 5.43 10.08
CA LEU A 428 -10.25 6.78 10.62
C LEU A 428 -9.20 7.11 11.70
N ASP A 429 -8.86 6.13 12.54
CA ASP A 429 -7.88 6.27 13.62
C ASP A 429 -6.46 6.45 13.07
N ALA A 430 -6.10 5.64 12.08
CA ALA A 430 -4.76 5.59 11.52
C ALA A 430 -4.50 6.71 10.50
N ILE A 431 -5.44 6.97 9.59
CA ILE A 431 -5.28 7.97 8.52
C ILE A 431 -5.58 9.37 9.07
N GLN A 432 -6.62 9.50 9.89
CA GLN A 432 -7.17 10.78 10.35
C GLN A 432 -7.48 11.74 9.18
N PRO A 433 -8.38 11.36 8.25
CA PRO A 433 -8.76 12.22 7.11
C PRO A 433 -9.40 13.52 7.59
N VAL A 434 -9.42 14.54 6.73
CA VAL A 434 -10.06 15.84 7.02
C VAL A 434 -11.09 16.17 5.94
N GLY A 435 -12.17 16.83 6.33
CA GLY A 435 -13.20 17.25 5.40
C GLY A 435 -14.07 16.10 4.91
N ILE A 436 -14.50 16.18 3.65
CA ILE A 436 -15.47 15.24 3.05
C ILE A 436 -14.70 14.25 2.18
N THR A 437 -14.68 12.98 2.57
CA THR A 437 -13.89 11.95 1.89
C THR A 437 -14.68 10.64 1.78
N PRO A 438 -14.96 10.16 0.56
CA PRO A 438 -15.42 8.80 0.30
C PRO A 438 -14.37 7.75 0.67
N LEU A 439 -14.80 6.65 1.29
CA LEU A 439 -13.96 5.49 1.62
C LEU A 439 -14.47 4.24 0.89
N LEU A 440 -13.55 3.56 0.20
CA LEU A 440 -13.76 2.27 -0.45
C LEU A 440 -12.85 1.20 0.17
N LEU A 441 -13.39 0.00 0.35
CA LEU A 441 -12.68 -1.17 0.86
C LEU A 441 -12.47 -2.18 -0.28
N ASP A 442 -11.21 -2.51 -0.52
CA ASP A 442 -10.76 -3.57 -1.41
C ASP A 442 -10.69 -4.90 -0.64
N GLN A 443 -11.84 -5.58 -0.57
CA GLN A 443 -11.95 -6.81 0.20
C GLN A 443 -11.07 -7.95 -0.37
N ASN A 444 -10.95 -8.00 -1.69
CA ASN A 444 -10.29 -9.09 -2.42
C ASN A 444 -8.86 -8.74 -2.86
N ASN A 445 -8.32 -7.60 -2.43
CA ASN A 445 -7.01 -7.07 -2.82
C ASN A 445 -6.85 -7.00 -4.36
N LEU A 446 -7.88 -6.50 -5.04
CA LEU A 446 -7.98 -6.39 -6.50
C LEU A 446 -7.08 -5.29 -7.06
N LEU A 447 -6.84 -4.21 -6.32
CA LEU A 447 -6.18 -3.01 -6.83
C LEU A 447 -4.77 -3.28 -7.41
N PRO A 448 -3.89 -4.08 -6.78
CA PRO A 448 -2.63 -4.50 -7.39
C PRO A 448 -2.83 -5.32 -8.67
N SER A 449 -3.74 -6.29 -8.65
CA SER A 449 -4.06 -7.15 -9.80
C SER A 449 -4.52 -6.34 -11.01
N LEU A 450 -5.39 -5.35 -10.79
CA LEU A 450 -5.83 -4.40 -11.80
C LEU A 450 -4.66 -3.55 -12.32
N GLY A 451 -3.72 -3.17 -11.45
CA GLY A 451 -2.50 -2.44 -11.80
C GLY A 451 -1.60 -3.18 -12.79
N VAL A 452 -1.57 -4.51 -12.74
CA VAL A 452 -0.86 -5.34 -13.73
C VAL A 452 -1.74 -5.62 -14.94
N ALA A 453 -3.01 -6.01 -14.74
CA ALA A 453 -3.95 -6.28 -15.84
C ALA A 453 -4.10 -5.11 -16.82
N ALA A 454 -3.91 -3.87 -16.34
CA ALA A 454 -3.85 -2.68 -17.17
C ALA A 454 -2.78 -2.70 -18.28
N THR A 455 -1.74 -3.54 -18.20
CA THR A 455 -0.76 -3.73 -19.29
C THR A 455 -1.33 -4.53 -20.47
N ARG A 456 -2.32 -5.39 -20.19
CA ARG A 456 -3.03 -6.20 -21.18
C ARG A 456 -4.24 -5.45 -21.73
N ASN A 457 -5.07 -4.90 -20.83
CA ASN A 457 -6.31 -4.22 -21.19
C ASN A 457 -6.52 -2.95 -20.35
N SER A 458 -6.51 -1.79 -20.99
CA SER A 458 -6.67 -0.49 -20.32
C SER A 458 -8.11 -0.19 -19.86
N PHE A 459 -9.12 -0.89 -20.39
CA PHE A 459 -10.52 -0.70 -20.02
C PHE A 459 -10.91 -1.51 -18.78
N LEU A 460 -10.30 -2.69 -18.60
CA LEU A 460 -10.63 -3.61 -17.51
C LEU A 460 -10.61 -2.94 -16.13
N PRO A 461 -9.57 -2.18 -15.71
CA PRO A 461 -9.56 -1.57 -14.39
C PRO A 461 -10.72 -0.62 -14.12
N VAL A 462 -11.08 0.21 -15.11
CA VAL A 462 -12.19 1.18 -14.98
C VAL A 462 -13.51 0.43 -14.81
N GLN A 463 -13.75 -0.54 -15.70
CA GLN A 463 -14.99 -1.30 -15.72
C GLN A 463 -15.20 -2.12 -14.45
N VAL A 464 -14.14 -2.74 -13.91
CA VAL A 464 -14.21 -3.52 -12.66
C VAL A 464 -14.45 -2.62 -11.44
N ILE A 465 -13.84 -1.44 -11.39
CA ILE A 465 -14.07 -0.49 -10.29
C ILE A 465 -15.52 0.00 -10.31
N GLU A 466 -16.04 0.33 -11.49
CA GLU A 466 -17.42 0.81 -11.67
C GLU A 466 -18.48 -0.29 -11.51
N SER A 467 -18.11 -1.56 -11.66
CA SER A 467 -19.04 -2.69 -11.52
C SER A 467 -19.39 -3.04 -10.06
N GLY A 468 -18.88 -2.29 -9.08
CA GLY A 468 -19.13 -2.55 -7.65
C GLY A 468 -18.24 -3.63 -7.05
N ALA A 469 -17.05 -3.91 -7.63
CA ALA A 469 -16.10 -4.89 -7.08
C ALA A 469 -15.48 -4.47 -5.73
N PHE A 470 -15.61 -3.19 -5.36
CA PHE A 470 -15.14 -2.61 -4.10
C PHE A 470 -16.33 -2.30 -3.19
N ILE A 471 -16.18 -2.52 -1.89
CA ILE A 471 -17.22 -2.20 -0.92
C ILE A 471 -17.11 -0.71 -0.57
N GLY A 472 -18.11 0.08 -0.94
CA GLY A 472 -18.21 1.46 -0.45
C GLY A 472 -18.53 1.48 1.04
N LEU A 473 -17.60 1.93 1.89
CA LEU A 473 -17.89 2.14 3.31
C LEU A 473 -18.84 3.33 3.48
N GLY A 474 -18.70 4.35 2.64
CA GLY A 474 -19.57 5.52 2.62
C GLY A 474 -18.77 6.83 2.55
N THR A 475 -19.50 7.95 2.60
CA THR A 475 -18.88 9.28 2.66
C THR A 475 -18.64 9.68 4.12
N VAL A 476 -17.40 10.00 4.47
CA VAL A 476 -17.02 10.45 5.82
C VAL A 476 -16.81 11.96 5.84
N ILE A 477 -17.40 12.63 6.83
CA ILE A 477 -17.21 14.05 7.12
C ILE A 477 -16.40 14.14 8.41
N SER A 478 -15.09 14.34 8.27
CA SER A 478 -14.16 14.47 9.39
C SER A 478 -14.03 15.93 9.80
N VAL A 479 -14.55 16.25 10.98
CA VAL A 479 -14.65 17.61 11.50
C VAL A 479 -13.37 17.98 12.24
N SER A 480 -12.76 19.10 11.82
CA SER A 480 -11.68 19.76 12.55
C SER A 480 -12.25 20.88 13.40
N ALA A 481 -12.14 20.79 14.72
CA ALA A 481 -12.68 21.78 15.64
C ALA A 481 -11.85 21.84 16.93
N THR A 482 -11.92 22.99 17.60
CA THR A 482 -11.44 23.17 18.98
C THR A 482 -12.66 23.39 19.87
N ALA A 483 -13.02 22.37 20.64
CA ALA A 483 -14.20 22.35 21.51
C ALA A 483 -13.97 21.38 22.67
N GLU A 484 -14.74 21.54 23.75
CA GLU A 484 -14.76 20.56 24.83
C GLU A 484 -15.59 19.33 24.44
N TYR A 485 -15.26 18.18 25.03
CA TYR A 485 -16.00 16.94 24.78
C TYR A 485 -17.49 17.11 25.08
N GLY A 486 -18.35 16.74 24.14
CA GLY A 486 -19.80 16.85 24.28
C GLY A 486 -20.41 18.19 23.83
N GLU A 487 -19.60 19.21 23.53
CA GLU A 487 -20.10 20.46 22.97
C GLU A 487 -20.59 20.26 21.53
N GLN A 488 -21.69 20.90 21.16
CA GLN A 488 -22.21 20.83 19.80
C GLN A 488 -21.30 21.61 18.83
N VAL A 489 -20.85 20.96 17.76
CA VAL A 489 -19.91 21.52 16.78
C VAL A 489 -20.46 21.57 15.36
N LEU A 490 -21.53 20.83 15.06
CA LEU A 490 -22.08 20.75 13.72
C LEU A 490 -23.56 20.40 13.77
N ARG A 491 -24.38 21.08 12.95
CA ARG A 491 -25.74 20.63 12.62
C ARG A 491 -25.75 20.08 11.22
N VAL A 492 -26.37 18.91 11.05
CA VAL A 492 -26.38 18.18 9.80
C VAL A 492 -27.82 17.90 9.38
N LYS A 493 -28.10 18.08 8.09
CA LYS A 493 -29.37 17.71 7.47
C LYS A 493 -29.10 16.94 6.19
N LEU A 494 -29.58 15.72 6.10
CA LEU A 494 -29.51 14.86 4.93
C LEU A 494 -30.89 14.83 4.27
N ALA A 495 -31.00 15.34 3.05
CA ALA A 495 -32.23 15.33 2.26
C ALA A 495 -32.17 14.24 1.18
N TYR A 496 -33.11 13.31 1.23
CA TYR A 496 -33.20 12.17 0.32
C TYR A 496 -33.98 12.53 -0.96
N GLY A 497 -33.84 11.71 -2.00
CA GLY A 497 -34.52 11.94 -3.28
C GLY A 497 -36.05 11.84 -3.22
N ASP A 498 -36.60 11.16 -2.21
CA ASP A 498 -38.04 11.03 -1.96
C ASP A 498 -38.64 12.20 -1.16
N GLY A 499 -37.83 13.20 -0.83
CA GLY A 499 -38.24 14.38 -0.06
C GLY A 499 -38.20 14.21 1.46
N THR A 500 -37.86 13.01 1.97
CA THR A 500 -37.64 12.81 3.41
C THR A 500 -36.33 13.46 3.86
N GLU A 501 -36.20 13.70 5.17
CA GLU A 501 -35.02 14.34 5.75
C GLU A 501 -34.60 13.66 7.06
N ALA A 502 -33.30 13.42 7.21
CA ALA A 502 -32.68 13.09 8.50
C ALA A 502 -31.91 14.31 9.03
N ARG A 503 -31.96 14.55 10.34
CA ARG A 503 -31.26 15.65 11.01
C ARG A 503 -30.49 15.14 12.22
N ALA A 504 -29.29 15.67 12.43
CA ALA A 504 -28.47 15.33 13.59
C ALA A 504 -27.74 16.56 14.14
N ASP A 505 -27.72 16.67 15.46
CA ASP A 505 -26.92 17.62 16.21
C ASP A 505 -25.65 16.92 16.72
N VAL A 506 -24.52 17.22 16.08
CA VAL A 506 -23.28 16.48 16.27
C VAL A 506 -22.42 17.15 17.34
N LYS A 507 -22.02 16.34 18.33
CA LYS A 507 -21.19 16.75 19.47
C LYS A 507 -19.72 16.38 19.26
N PHE A 508 -18.83 17.22 19.74
CA PHE A 508 -17.39 16.99 19.71
C PHE A 508 -17.02 15.74 20.52
N GLY A 509 -16.11 14.93 19.99
CA GLY A 509 -15.70 13.64 20.56
C GLY A 509 -16.58 12.45 20.14
N GLY A 510 -17.59 12.67 19.28
CA GLY A 510 -18.54 11.65 18.84
C GLY A 510 -18.38 11.20 17.38
N LEU A 511 -19.03 10.07 17.07
CA LEU A 511 -19.31 9.60 15.73
C LEU A 511 -20.83 9.60 15.55
N GLU A 512 -21.32 9.94 14.36
CA GLU A 512 -22.74 9.87 14.01
C GLU A 512 -22.89 9.20 12.65
N LEU A 513 -23.82 8.24 12.52
CA LEU A 513 -24.11 7.57 11.26
C LEU A 513 -25.50 8.00 10.77
N LEU A 514 -25.55 8.57 9.58
CA LEU A 514 -26.80 8.91 8.90
C LEU A 514 -27.09 7.82 7.86
N PRO A 515 -28.27 7.18 7.90
CA PRO A 515 -28.59 6.09 7.00
C PRO A 515 -28.67 6.62 5.56
N LEU A 516 -27.88 6.02 4.66
CA LEU A 516 -27.98 6.26 3.22
C LEU A 516 -27.55 4.96 2.53
N PRO A 517 -28.47 4.21 1.91
CA PRO A 517 -28.16 2.92 1.31
C PRO A 517 -27.04 3.01 0.27
N SER A 518 -26.29 1.91 0.11
CA SER A 518 -25.20 1.82 -0.85
C SER A 518 -25.65 2.20 -2.26
N GLY A 519 -24.89 3.07 -2.93
CA GLY A 519 -25.18 3.56 -4.27
C GLY A 519 -26.24 4.66 -4.38
N GLN A 520 -26.97 4.97 -3.30
CA GLN A 520 -27.90 6.11 -3.28
C GLN A 520 -27.16 7.42 -3.07
N THR A 521 -27.68 8.50 -3.65
CA THR A 521 -27.17 9.86 -3.46
C THR A 521 -28.17 10.72 -2.70
N ALA A 522 -27.67 11.66 -1.91
CA ALA A 522 -28.47 12.59 -1.14
C ALA A 522 -27.76 13.94 -0.96
N LYS A 523 -28.53 14.99 -0.66
CA LYS A 523 -27.98 16.33 -0.41
C LYS A 523 -27.73 16.50 1.09
N LEU A 524 -26.46 16.58 1.47
CA LEU A 524 -26.01 16.81 2.83
C LEU A 524 -25.77 18.30 3.06
N SER A 525 -26.50 18.90 3.98
CA SER A 525 -26.30 20.28 4.43
C SER A 525 -25.55 20.30 5.75
N LEU A 526 -24.48 21.08 5.79
CA LEU A 526 -23.56 21.23 6.90
C LEU A 526 -23.65 22.65 7.45
N GLN A 527 -23.95 22.79 8.73
CA GLN A 527 -23.93 24.08 9.44
C GLN A 527 -22.96 23.97 10.63
N PRO A 528 -21.68 24.33 10.42
CA PRO A 528 -20.70 24.30 11.49
C PRO A 528 -21.02 25.31 12.59
N LEU A 529 -20.74 24.92 13.83
CA LEU A 529 -20.78 25.78 15.01
C LEU A 529 -19.34 25.98 15.50
N ARG A 530 -19.08 27.03 16.29
CA ARG A 530 -17.76 27.25 16.93
C ARG A 530 -16.59 27.28 15.95
N ARG A 531 -16.82 27.76 14.72
CA ARG A 531 -15.85 27.78 13.62
C ARG A 531 -15.26 26.40 13.25
N ALA A 532 -15.97 25.31 13.56
CA ALA A 532 -15.61 23.98 13.11
C ALA A 532 -15.48 23.94 11.58
N ASP A 533 -14.59 23.11 11.07
CA ASP A 533 -14.40 22.86 9.64
C ASP A 533 -14.87 21.44 9.31
N ALA A 534 -15.91 21.34 8.49
CA ALA A 534 -16.48 20.09 7.99
C ALA A 534 -16.12 19.85 6.50
N GLY A 535 -15.04 20.47 6.00
CA GLY A 535 -14.55 20.29 4.63
C GLY A 535 -14.92 21.41 3.66
N LEU A 536 -15.64 22.43 4.12
CA LEU A 536 -16.02 23.63 3.34
C LEU A 536 -15.23 24.88 3.78
N GLY A 537 -14.33 24.73 4.75
CA GLY A 537 -13.56 25.78 5.39
C GLY A 537 -14.12 26.15 6.78
N PRO A 538 -13.30 26.77 7.64
CA PRO A 538 -13.67 27.02 9.04
C PRO A 538 -14.92 27.89 9.19
N GLY A 539 -15.96 27.34 9.83
CA GLY A 539 -17.23 28.04 10.08
C GLY A 539 -18.12 28.24 8.85
N ARG A 540 -17.75 27.69 7.70
CA ARG A 540 -18.52 27.87 6.46
C ARG A 540 -19.62 26.81 6.34
N SER A 541 -20.86 27.26 6.27
CA SER A 541 -22.02 26.42 5.96
C SER A 541 -22.12 26.16 4.46
N GLY A 542 -22.69 25.03 4.08
CA GLY A 542 -22.99 24.72 2.69
C GLY A 542 -23.65 23.36 2.51
N SER A 543 -23.93 23.01 1.26
CA SER A 543 -24.49 21.71 0.91
C SER A 543 -23.61 21.00 -0.11
N VAL A 544 -23.51 19.68 0.02
CA VAL A 544 -22.76 18.81 -0.89
C VAL A 544 -23.61 17.59 -1.24
N THR A 545 -23.41 17.03 -2.42
CA THR A 545 -23.98 15.72 -2.77
C THR A 545 -23.06 14.64 -2.22
N VAL A 546 -23.62 13.67 -1.51
CA VAL A 546 -22.90 12.54 -0.94
C VAL A 546 -23.50 11.23 -1.42
N THR A 547 -22.67 10.20 -1.49
CA THR A 547 -23.09 8.84 -1.86
C THR A 547 -23.03 7.94 -0.62
N GLY A 548 -24.06 7.12 -0.44
CA GLY A 548 -24.16 6.14 0.62
C GLY A 548 -23.27 4.93 0.38
N GLY A 549 -22.90 4.27 1.48
CA GLY A 549 -22.19 3.00 1.46
C GLY A 549 -22.73 2.07 2.55
N ALA A 550 -22.00 1.01 2.86
CA ALA A 550 -22.34 0.06 3.91
C ALA A 550 -22.53 0.71 5.29
N MET A 551 -21.85 1.84 5.56
CA MET A 551 -21.97 2.62 6.80
C MET A 551 -22.78 3.91 6.62
N GLY A 552 -23.45 4.10 5.47
CA GLY A 552 -24.19 5.32 5.16
C GLY A 552 -23.30 6.55 4.99
N VAL A 553 -23.67 7.66 5.62
CA VAL A 553 -22.85 8.88 5.73
C VAL A 553 -22.37 8.99 7.18
N VAL A 554 -21.06 9.09 7.37
CA VAL A 554 -20.44 9.09 8.70
C VAL A 554 -19.97 10.50 9.03
N ILE A 555 -20.41 11.05 10.15
CA ILE A 555 -19.86 12.29 10.70
C ILE A 555 -18.86 11.93 11.79
N ASP A 556 -17.58 12.19 11.55
CA ASP A 556 -16.52 12.03 12.53
C ASP A 556 -16.18 13.37 13.20
N ALA A 557 -16.77 13.59 14.37
CA ALA A 557 -16.54 14.78 15.18
C ALA A 557 -15.55 14.55 16.33
N ARG A 558 -14.73 13.49 16.26
CA ARG A 558 -13.71 13.18 17.28
C ARG A 558 -12.53 14.17 17.28
N GLY A 559 -12.45 15.01 16.25
CA GLY A 559 -11.42 16.02 16.10
C GLY A 559 -10.24 15.56 15.25
N ARG A 560 -9.51 16.54 14.73
CA ARG A 560 -8.30 16.37 13.93
C ARG A 560 -7.25 17.43 14.36
N PRO A 561 -6.06 17.02 14.82
CA PRO A 561 -5.66 15.64 15.09
C PRO A 561 -6.50 15.00 16.21
N LEU A 562 -6.57 13.67 16.23
CA LEU A 562 -7.31 12.89 17.22
C LEU A 562 -6.56 12.89 18.56
N TYR A 563 -7.16 13.46 19.60
CA TYR A 563 -6.63 13.44 20.95
C TYR A 563 -7.33 12.37 21.79
N LEU A 564 -6.55 11.48 22.38
CA LEU A 564 -7.06 10.44 23.29
C LEU A 564 -6.84 10.84 24.74
N PRO A 565 -7.76 10.50 25.66
CA PRO A 565 -7.53 10.71 27.09
C PRO A 565 -6.23 10.04 27.57
N ALA A 566 -5.50 10.73 28.45
CA ALA A 566 -4.28 10.18 29.06
C ALA A 566 -4.61 9.04 30.05
N ASP A 567 -5.75 9.13 30.74
CA ASP A 567 -6.24 8.08 31.63
C ASP A 567 -6.66 6.82 30.82
N PRO A 568 -6.03 5.65 31.04
CA PRO A 568 -6.30 4.44 30.28
C PRO A 568 -7.75 3.96 30.39
N VAL A 569 -8.38 4.13 31.56
CA VAL A 569 -9.76 3.69 31.79
C VAL A 569 -10.72 4.52 30.94
N ARG A 570 -10.65 5.85 31.04
CA ARG A 570 -11.46 6.77 30.21
C ARG A 570 -11.22 6.56 28.71
N ARG A 571 -9.96 6.31 28.31
CA ARG A 571 -9.61 6.04 26.92
C ARG A 571 -10.29 4.76 26.41
N ARG A 572 -10.24 3.67 27.18
CA ARG A 572 -10.90 2.39 26.80
C ARG A 572 -12.40 2.55 26.70
N GLU A 573 -13.04 3.22 27.65
CA GLU A 573 -14.49 3.46 27.60
C GLU A 573 -14.90 4.31 26.39
N LEU A 574 -14.07 5.30 26.02
CA LEU A 574 -14.28 6.08 24.80
C LEU A 574 -14.14 5.24 23.53
N MET A 575 -13.13 4.37 23.46
CA MET A 575 -12.93 3.44 22.34
C MET A 575 -14.11 2.47 22.19
N LYS A 576 -14.58 1.88 23.30
CA LYS A 576 -15.77 1.00 23.30
C LYS A 576 -17.01 1.73 22.81
N LYS A 577 -17.20 3.00 23.21
CA LYS A 577 -18.32 3.82 22.74
C LYS A 577 -18.27 4.03 21.23
N TRP A 578 -17.11 4.39 20.68
CA TRP A 578 -16.96 4.53 19.23
C TRP A 578 -17.15 3.21 18.49
N HIS A 579 -16.64 2.11 19.06
CA HIS A 579 -16.82 0.77 18.52
C HIS A 579 -18.30 0.38 18.43
N HIS A 580 -19.07 0.63 19.50
CA HIS A 580 -20.50 0.38 19.53
C HIS A 580 -21.27 1.22 18.49
N THR A 581 -20.90 2.50 18.32
CA THR A 581 -21.55 3.40 17.35
C THR A 581 -21.46 2.90 15.91
N VAL A 582 -20.38 2.20 15.55
CA VAL A 582 -20.20 1.64 14.19
C VAL A 582 -20.70 0.19 14.07
N GLY A 583 -21.51 -0.30 15.02
CA GLY A 583 -22.07 -1.66 14.98
C GLY A 583 -21.10 -2.75 15.41
N GLY A 584 -20.16 -2.41 16.30
CA GLY A 584 -19.18 -3.31 16.91
C GLY A 584 -19.62 -3.98 18.20
#